data_AF-A0A6L2ZZP1-F1
#
_entry.id   AF-A0A6L2ZZP1-F1
#
_cell.length_a   1.000
_cell.length_b   1.000
_cell.length_c   1.000
_cell.angle_alpha   90.00
_cell.angle_beta   90.00
_cell.angle_gamma   90.00
#
_symmetry.space_group_name_H-M   'P 1'
#
loop_
_entity.id
_entity.type
_entity.pdbx_description
1 polymer ?
#
loop_
_entity_poly.entity_id
_entity_poly.type
_entity_poly.pdbx_seq_one_letter_code
_entity_poly.pdbx_strand_id
1 'polypeptide(L)'
;MPANGRPNSDILKTKAIQSALQFALEKRLFSKNPELRKAAESWLKDADNDRSVFGRQMRMIQVLRKGATLEEMVRRLKSSRRTVFRYLNELERAGYTVKLEDSVYRV
;
A
#
# COMPACT_ATOMS: atom_id res chain seq x y z
N MET A 1 -20.12 5.55 26.15
CA MET A 1 -19.69 6.46 25.08
C MET A 1 -18.65 5.75 24.25
N PRO A 2 -18.84 5.51 22.95
CA PRO A 2 -17.80 4.86 22.16
C PRO A 2 -16.61 5.83 22.08
N ALA A 3 -15.42 5.30 22.35
CA ALA A 3 -14.19 6.05 22.20
C ALA A 3 -14.14 6.65 20.80
N ASN A 4 -13.94 7.97 20.71
CA ASN A 4 -13.56 8.68 19.49
C ASN A 4 -12.18 8.15 19.05
N GLY A 5 -12.20 6.98 18.43
CA GLY A 5 -11.04 6.32 17.86
C GLY A 5 -10.60 7.11 16.65
N ARG A 6 -9.35 7.58 16.70
CA ARG A 6 -8.57 8.20 15.62
C ARG A 6 -8.97 7.70 14.24
N PRO A 7 -8.88 8.52 13.18
CA PRO A 7 -9.29 8.10 11.86
C PRO A 7 -8.66 6.74 11.55
N ASN A 8 -9.47 5.69 11.52
CA ASN A 8 -9.15 4.39 10.90
C ASN A 8 -9.00 4.56 9.36
N SER A 9 -8.85 5.80 8.90
CA SER A 9 -8.96 6.28 7.54
C SER A 9 -7.58 6.42 6.96
N ASP A 10 -7.19 5.41 6.20
CA ASP A 10 -6.97 5.61 4.77
C ASP A 10 -6.50 4.29 4.19
N ILE A 11 -5.69 3.50 4.92
CA ILE A 11 -5.10 2.27 4.39
C ILE A 11 -6.13 1.23 3.92
N LEU A 12 -7.25 1.10 4.63
CA LEU A 12 -8.35 0.21 4.24
C LEU A 12 -9.05 0.69 2.97
N LYS A 13 -9.27 2.02 2.84
CA LYS A 13 -9.85 2.63 1.65
C LYS A 13 -8.88 2.53 0.47
N THR A 14 -7.61 2.81 0.70
CA THR A 14 -6.50 2.63 -0.24
C THR A 14 -6.46 1.22 -0.78
N LYS A 15 -6.48 0.23 0.12
CA LYS A 15 -6.49 -1.18 -0.23
C LYS A 15 -7.72 -1.53 -1.05
N ALA A 16 -8.92 -1.11 -0.63
CA ALA A 16 -10.15 -1.37 -1.35
C ALA A 16 -10.10 -0.84 -2.79
N ILE A 17 -9.65 0.42 -2.97
CA ILE A 17 -9.52 1.04 -4.29
C ILE A 17 -8.43 0.32 -5.12
N GLN A 18 -7.26 0.06 -4.53
CA GLN A 18 -6.17 -0.63 -5.22
C GLN A 18 -6.59 -2.03 -5.68
N SER A 19 -7.18 -2.83 -4.78
CA SER A 19 -7.62 -4.19 -5.07
C SER A 19 -8.74 -4.18 -6.11
N ALA A 20 -9.68 -3.23 -6.05
CA ALA A 20 -10.73 -3.09 -7.06
C ALA A 20 -10.16 -2.73 -8.44
N LEU A 21 -9.21 -1.81 -8.51
CA LEU A 21 -8.55 -1.42 -9.77
C LEU A 21 -7.71 -2.57 -10.35
N GLN A 22 -6.95 -3.27 -9.51
CA GLN A 22 -6.19 -4.45 -9.93
C GLN A 22 -7.12 -5.54 -10.48
N PHE A 23 -8.19 -5.87 -9.76
CA PHE A 23 -9.18 -6.85 -10.19
C PHE A 23 -9.83 -6.45 -11.52
N ALA A 24 -10.21 -5.17 -11.67
CA ALA A 24 -10.83 -4.68 -12.89
C ALA A 24 -9.90 -4.74 -14.11
N LEU A 25 -8.60 -4.47 -13.91
CA LEU A 25 -7.58 -4.65 -14.95
C LEU A 25 -7.39 -6.13 -15.31
N GLU A 26 -7.28 -7.00 -14.31
CA GLU A 26 -7.07 -8.44 -14.49
C GLU A 26 -8.23 -9.11 -15.23
N LYS A 27 -9.47 -8.75 -14.87
CA LYS A 27 -10.70 -9.22 -15.50
C LYS A 27 -11.04 -8.52 -16.81
N ARG A 28 -10.14 -7.65 -17.31
CA ARG A 28 -10.31 -6.88 -18.56
C ARG A 28 -11.63 -6.10 -18.59
N LEU A 29 -12.11 -5.60 -17.45
CA LEU A 29 -13.36 -4.84 -17.37
C LEU A 29 -13.26 -3.52 -18.16
N PHE A 30 -12.05 -2.98 -18.33
CA PHE A 30 -11.79 -1.79 -19.15
C PHE A 30 -11.49 -2.12 -20.63
N SER A 31 -11.70 -3.36 -21.10
CA SER A 31 -11.39 -3.77 -22.48
C SER A 31 -12.10 -2.94 -23.54
N LYS A 32 -13.30 -2.45 -23.24
CA LYS A 32 -14.11 -1.61 -24.15
C LYS A 32 -13.73 -0.13 -24.12
N ASN A 33 -12.87 0.30 -23.19
CA ASN A 33 -12.47 1.70 -23.05
C ASN A 33 -10.96 1.80 -22.70
N PRO A 34 -10.08 1.97 -23.71
CA PRO A 34 -8.64 1.99 -23.50
C PRO A 34 -8.16 3.22 -22.71
N GLU A 35 -8.88 4.34 -22.76
CA GLU A 35 -8.59 5.55 -21.98
C GLU A 35 -8.75 5.27 -20.47
N LEU A 36 -9.85 4.62 -20.07
CA LEU A 36 -10.09 4.24 -18.67
C LEU A 36 -9.06 3.23 -18.17
N ARG A 37 -8.66 2.29 -19.03
CA ARG A 37 -7.58 1.35 -18.70
C ARG A 37 -6.26 2.10 -18.42
N LYS A 38 -5.88 3.01 -19.30
CA LYS A 38 -4.65 3.81 -19.17
C LYS A 38 -4.69 4.69 -17.93
N ALA A 39 -5.84 5.29 -17.61
CA ALA A 39 -6.02 6.07 -16.39
C ALA A 39 -5.88 5.21 -15.12
N ALA A 40 -6.45 4.00 -15.09
CA ALA A 40 -6.30 3.07 -13.97
C ALA A 40 -4.84 2.60 -13.78
N GLU A 41 -4.15 2.30 -14.88
CA GLU A 41 -2.72 1.94 -14.87
C GLU A 41 -1.85 3.12 -14.40
N SER A 42 -2.11 4.34 -14.88
CA SER A 42 -1.41 5.56 -14.44
C SER A 42 -1.64 5.82 -12.95
N TRP A 43 -2.88 5.72 -12.48
CA TRP A 43 -3.20 5.96 -11.07
C TRP A 43 -2.47 4.99 -10.13
N LEU A 44 -2.38 3.71 -10.50
CA LEU A 44 -1.60 2.72 -9.75
C LEU A 44 -0.10 3.02 -9.76
N LYS A 45 0.42 3.61 -10.84
CA LYS A 45 1.82 4.03 -10.98
C LYS A 45 2.12 5.33 -10.21
N ASP A 46 1.23 6.30 -10.28
CA ASP A 46 1.39 7.62 -9.66
C ASP A 46 1.22 7.57 -8.14
N ALA A 47 0.41 6.62 -7.65
CA ALA A 47 0.33 6.27 -6.24
C ALA A 47 1.71 5.96 -5.63
N ASP A 48 2.68 5.49 -6.42
CA ASP A 48 4.04 5.21 -5.97
C ASP A 48 4.88 6.49 -5.75
N ASN A 49 4.52 7.59 -6.42
CA ASN A 49 5.20 8.88 -6.32
C ASN A 49 4.56 9.84 -5.31
N ASP A 50 3.32 9.57 -4.90
CA ASP A 50 2.56 10.41 -3.97
C ASP A 50 3.20 10.46 -2.57
N ARG A 51 3.51 11.68 -2.09
CA ARG A 51 4.11 11.94 -0.77
C ARG A 51 3.10 11.91 0.38
N SER A 52 1.82 11.69 0.10
CA SER A 52 0.77 11.50 1.10
C SER A 52 1.02 10.25 1.94
N VAL A 53 0.22 10.08 3.01
CA VAL A 53 0.20 8.83 3.79
C VAL A 53 -0.17 7.65 2.88
N PHE A 54 -1.12 7.86 1.98
CA PHE A 54 -1.56 6.90 0.97
C PHE A 54 -0.40 6.40 0.11
N GLY A 55 0.38 7.29 -0.52
CA GLY A 55 1.46 6.86 -1.41
C GLY A 55 2.65 6.24 -0.68
N ARG A 56 2.85 6.56 0.60
CA ARG A 56 3.82 5.85 1.45
C ARG A 56 3.36 4.43 1.79
N GLN A 57 2.08 4.24 2.13
CA GLN A 57 1.52 2.92 2.39
C GLN A 57 1.56 2.02 1.15
N MET A 58 1.24 2.58 -0.03
CA MET A 58 1.35 1.89 -1.31
C MET A 58 2.77 1.44 -1.62
N ARG A 59 3.75 2.36 -1.50
CA ARG A 59 5.17 2.03 -1.63
C ARG A 59 5.56 0.91 -0.68
N MET A 60 5.11 0.99 0.57
CA MET A 60 5.46 0.00 1.58
C MET A 60 5.01 -1.41 1.22
N ILE A 61 3.78 -1.58 0.73
CA ILE A 61 3.28 -2.87 0.23
C ILE A 61 4.18 -3.38 -0.91
N GLN A 62 4.60 -2.50 -1.82
CA GLN A 62 5.48 -2.91 -2.92
C GLN A 62 6.88 -3.34 -2.46
N VAL A 63 7.48 -2.66 -1.48
CA VAL A 63 8.80 -3.06 -0.96
C VAL A 63 8.69 -4.38 -0.20
N LEU A 64 7.64 -4.57 0.59
CA LEU A 64 7.40 -5.82 1.33
C LEU A 64 7.17 -7.01 0.40
N ARG A 65 6.42 -6.85 -0.70
CA ARG A 65 6.25 -7.91 -1.72
C ARG A 65 7.57 -8.37 -2.33
N LYS A 66 8.56 -7.48 -2.43
CA LYS A 66 9.90 -7.79 -2.96
C LYS A 66 10.83 -8.37 -1.89
N GLY A 67 10.42 -8.36 -0.62
CA GLY A 67 11.31 -8.52 0.52
C GLY A 67 12.13 -7.26 0.74
N ALA A 68 12.05 -6.68 1.94
CA ALA A 68 12.82 -5.48 2.27
C ALA A 68 13.34 -5.52 3.69
N THR A 69 14.58 -5.14 3.88
CA THR A 69 15.12 -4.85 5.20
C THR A 69 14.48 -3.58 5.78
N LEU A 70 14.54 -3.42 7.10
CA LEU A 70 14.07 -2.21 7.77
C LEU A 70 14.79 -0.95 7.29
N GLU A 71 16.09 -1.04 7.00
CA GLU A 71 16.87 0.09 6.48
C GLU A 71 16.42 0.50 5.08
N GLU A 72 16.16 -0.46 4.20
CA GLU A 72 15.64 -0.20 2.87
C GLU A 72 14.26 0.44 2.93
N MET A 73 13.38 -0.02 3.83
CA MET A 73 12.08 0.59 4.05
C MET A 73 12.21 2.05 4.52
N VAL A 74 13.08 2.32 5.50
CA VAL A 74 13.33 3.69 5.98
C VAL A 74 13.80 4.61 4.85
N ARG A 75 14.75 4.14 4.03
CA ARG A 75 15.32 4.92 2.90
C ARG A 75 14.28 5.16 1.81
N ARG A 76 13.58 4.12 1.36
CA ARG A 76 12.61 4.22 0.25
C ARG A 76 11.34 4.98 0.63
N LEU A 77 10.88 4.82 1.88
CA LEU A 77 9.70 5.52 2.39
C LEU A 77 10.02 6.92 2.92
N LYS A 78 11.29 7.30 2.98
CA LYS A 78 11.79 8.57 3.56
C LYS A 78 11.13 8.84 4.93
N SER A 79 11.06 7.80 5.76
CA SER A 79 10.29 7.79 7.00
C SER A 79 11.11 7.20 8.14
N SER A 80 10.91 7.68 9.37
CA SER A 80 11.60 7.16 10.54
C SER A 80 11.25 5.68 10.81
N ARG A 81 12.14 4.94 11.50
CA ARG A 81 11.88 3.54 11.91
C ARG A 81 10.55 3.42 12.65
N ARG A 82 10.25 4.35 13.56
CA ARG A 82 8.96 4.41 14.28
C ARG A 82 7.76 4.48 13.34
N THR A 83 7.83 5.32 12.31
CA THR A 83 6.77 5.43 11.31
C THR A 83 6.64 4.17 10.46
N VAL A 84 7.76 3.53 10.10
CA VAL A 84 7.73 2.23 9.39
C VAL A 84 7.04 1.16 10.23
N PHE A 85 7.39 1.02 11.52
CA PHE A 85 6.70 0.07 12.40
C PHE A 85 5.21 0.37 12.56
N ARG A 86 4.84 1.66 12.65
CA ARG A 86 3.42 2.05 12.66
C ARG A 86 2.71 1.56 11.40
N TYR A 87 3.31 1.72 10.22
CA TYR A 87 2.71 1.24 8.98
C TYR A 87 2.68 -0.29 8.87
N LEU A 88 3.67 -1.02 9.39
CA LEU A 88 3.63 -2.49 9.46
C LEU A 88 2.39 -2.93 10.28
N ASN A 89 2.18 -2.32 11.45
CA ASN A 89 1.02 -2.60 12.29
C ASN A 89 -0.31 -2.23 11.59
N GLU A 90 -0.34 -1.14 10.82
CA GLU A 90 -1.51 -0.75 10.03
C GLU A 90 -1.81 -1.78 8.91
N LEU A 91 -0.78 -2.34 8.28
CA LEU A 91 -0.93 -3.40 7.28
C LEU A 91 -1.46 -4.70 7.90
N GLU A 92 -0.97 -5.10 9.06
CA GLU A 92 -1.48 -6.26 9.80
C GLU A 92 -2.96 -6.08 10.16
N ARG A 93 -3.35 -4.90 10.64
CA ARG A 93 -4.76 -4.54 10.89
C ARG A 93 -5.61 -4.57 9.62
N ALA A 94 -5.01 -4.29 8.47
CA ALA A 94 -5.67 -4.39 7.17
C ALA A 94 -5.71 -5.83 6.62
N GLY A 95 -5.23 -6.82 7.38
CA GLY A 95 -5.25 -8.24 7.01
C GLY A 95 -4.08 -8.69 6.13
N TYR A 96 -2.97 -7.94 6.09
CA TYR A 96 -1.72 -8.43 5.51
C TYR A 96 -0.94 -9.24 6.55
N THR A 97 -0.41 -10.40 6.17
CA THR A 97 0.46 -11.17 7.06
C THR A 97 1.90 -10.72 6.84
N VAL A 98 2.40 -9.83 7.69
CA VAL A 98 3.79 -9.40 7.63
C VAL A 98 4.66 -10.46 8.32
N LYS A 99 5.65 -11.02 7.61
CA LYS A 99 6.61 -11.97 8.18
C LYS A 99 8.02 -11.41 8.13
N LEU A 100 8.83 -11.75 9.12
CA LEU A 100 10.28 -11.51 9.12
C LEU A 100 10.99 -12.82 8.76
N GLU A 101 11.68 -12.83 7.63
CA GLU A 101 12.45 -13.97 7.12
C GLU A 101 13.88 -13.47 6.86
N ASP A 102 14.92 -14.10 7.42
CA ASP A 102 16.32 -13.75 7.17
C ASP A 102 16.63 -12.23 7.22
N SER A 103 16.06 -11.52 8.21
CA SER A 103 16.17 -10.07 8.39
C SER A 103 15.46 -9.19 7.34
N VAL A 104 14.66 -9.76 6.46
CA VAL A 104 13.77 -9.04 5.53
C VAL A 104 12.29 -9.23 5.90
N TYR A 105 11.52 -8.15 5.77
CA TYR A 105 10.07 -8.17 5.95
C TYR A 105 9.37 -8.47 4.63
N ARG A 106 8.39 -9.37 4.66
CA ARG A 106 7.57 -9.82 3.52
C ARG A 106 6.08 -9.83 3.85
N VAL A 107 5.26 -9.70 2.80
CA VAL A 107 3.78 -9.70 2.86
C VAL A 107 3.23 -10.60 1.76
#